data_AF-A0A4S8M366-F1
#
_entry.id   AF-A0A4S8M366-F1
#
_cell.length_a   1.000
_cell.length_b   1.000
_cell.length_c   1.000
_cell.angle_alpha   90.00
_cell.angle_beta   90.00
_cell.angle_gamma   90.00
#
_symmetry.space_group_name_H-M   'P 1'
#
loop_
_entity.id
_entity.type
_entity.pdbx_description
1 polymer ?
#
loop_
_entity_poly.entity_id
_entity_poly.type
_entity_poly.pdbx_seq_one_letter_code
_entity_poly.pdbx_strand_id
1 'polypeptide(L)'
;TKPSWVISMEEYLLPDIDGSLWKDAVEALVYLESTYGFETSSKCLSKIDRPLKACPAPIDKMDTDDMQPDTIIWWNSLQPTWRTLSLESPEIRQGKWTREVKGDWGHLRTPGVNGFYMVLTCMRWWLVLEQKKDLDSNRVSWNWKTVLSDIVWVIKTLASKEPGEEPVSKKARTD
;
A
#
# COMPACT_ATOMS: atom_id res chain seq x y z
N THR A 1 -20.17 8.23 -10.45
CA THR A 1 -19.82 9.36 -9.57
C THR A 1 -19.00 8.86 -8.41
N LYS A 2 -17.95 9.57 -8.02
CA LYS A 2 -17.09 9.20 -6.89
C LYS A 2 -17.90 9.25 -5.57
N PRO A 3 -17.88 8.21 -4.73
CA PRO A 3 -18.62 8.21 -3.46
C PRO A 3 -17.94 9.10 -2.42
N SER A 4 -18.71 9.53 -1.42
CA SER A 4 -18.26 10.47 -0.38
C SER A 4 -17.02 9.98 0.36
N TRP A 5 -16.92 8.69 0.64
CA TRP A 5 -15.77 8.12 1.35
C TRP A 5 -14.46 8.27 0.58
N VAL A 6 -14.48 8.21 -0.77
CA VAL A 6 -13.28 8.43 -1.60
C VAL A 6 -12.87 9.89 -1.53
N ILE A 7 -13.84 10.81 -1.61
CA ILE A 7 -13.59 12.25 -1.48
C ILE A 7 -12.95 12.56 -0.13
N SER A 8 -13.51 12.04 0.96
CA SER A 8 -12.94 12.22 2.31
C SER A 8 -11.52 11.66 2.44
N MET A 9 -11.21 10.53 1.77
CA MET A 9 -9.85 9.99 1.79
C MET A 9 -8.87 10.82 0.96
N GLU A 10 -9.29 11.37 -0.18
CA GLU A 10 -8.45 12.32 -0.94
C GLU A 10 -8.20 13.61 -0.16
N GLU A 11 -9.24 14.16 0.47
CA GLU A 11 -9.14 15.32 1.37
C GLU A 11 -8.22 15.05 2.56
N TYR A 12 -8.13 13.81 3.04
CA TYR A 12 -7.18 13.44 4.08
C TYR A 12 -5.74 13.30 3.55
N LEU A 13 -5.56 12.73 2.35
CA LEU A 13 -4.23 12.39 1.84
C LEU A 13 -3.52 13.56 1.15
N LEU A 14 -4.22 14.49 0.49
CA LEU A 14 -3.61 15.48 -0.41
C LEU A 14 -3.17 16.84 0.18
N PRO A 15 -3.87 17.49 1.14
CA PRO A 15 -3.76 18.95 1.29
C PRO A 15 -2.42 19.53 1.73
N ASP A 16 -1.56 18.74 2.39
CA ASP A 16 -0.39 19.24 3.11
C ASP A 16 0.94 18.61 2.67
N ILE A 17 0.92 17.84 1.57
CA ILE A 17 2.11 17.19 1.03
C ILE A 17 2.42 17.73 -0.37
N ASP A 18 3.55 18.42 -0.47
CA ASP A 18 4.16 18.85 -1.71
C ASP A 18 4.84 17.69 -2.46
N GLY A 19 5.05 17.90 -3.75
CA GLY A 19 5.74 16.96 -4.64
C GLY A 19 4.81 16.00 -5.37
N SER A 20 5.23 15.58 -6.56
CA SER A 20 4.41 14.80 -7.48
C SER A 20 4.31 13.33 -7.09
N LEU A 21 5.33 12.76 -6.43
CA LEU A 21 5.36 11.34 -6.09
C LEU A 21 4.15 10.91 -5.25
N TRP A 22 3.78 11.75 -4.28
CA TRP A 22 2.64 11.48 -3.43
C TRP A 22 1.31 11.63 -4.17
N LYS A 23 1.16 12.72 -4.92
CA LYS A 23 -0.03 12.97 -5.73
C LYS A 23 -0.29 11.84 -6.72
N ASP A 24 0.74 11.40 -7.44
CA ASP A 24 0.67 10.29 -8.40
C ASP A 24 0.25 8.97 -7.72
N ALA A 25 0.67 8.76 -6.47
CA ALA A 25 0.28 7.58 -5.70
C ALA A 25 -1.20 7.61 -5.30
N VAL A 26 -1.70 8.76 -4.84
CA VAL A 26 -3.12 8.96 -4.51
C VAL A 26 -3.99 8.81 -5.75
N GLU A 27 -3.58 9.41 -6.89
CA GLU A 27 -4.29 9.28 -8.15
C GLU A 27 -4.34 7.83 -8.65
N ALA A 28 -3.22 7.09 -8.55
CA ALA A 28 -3.19 5.67 -8.89
C ALA A 28 -4.14 4.83 -8.02
N LEU A 29 -4.23 5.15 -6.72
CA LEU A 29 -5.16 4.48 -5.81
C LEU A 29 -6.62 4.77 -6.17
N VAL A 30 -6.96 6.04 -6.39
CA VAL A 30 -8.32 6.43 -6.79
C VAL A 30 -8.72 5.76 -8.10
N TYR A 31 -7.78 5.64 -9.04
CA TYR A 31 -8.00 4.91 -10.28
C TYR A 31 -8.25 3.42 -10.03
N LEU A 32 -7.43 2.75 -9.20
CA LEU A 32 -7.67 1.36 -8.80
C LEU A 32 -9.07 1.17 -8.22
N GLU A 33 -9.48 2.02 -7.28
CA GLU A 33 -10.81 1.92 -6.67
C GLU A 33 -11.93 2.14 -7.68
N SER A 34 -11.71 2.98 -8.69
CA SER A 34 -12.65 3.12 -9.80
C SER A 34 -12.77 1.84 -10.64
N THR A 35 -11.68 1.07 -10.80
CA THR A 35 -11.72 -0.25 -11.46
C THR A 35 -12.49 -1.29 -10.65
N TYR A 36 -12.57 -1.11 -9.32
CA TYR A 36 -13.42 -1.90 -8.43
C TYR A 36 -14.84 -1.32 -8.29
N GLY A 37 -15.23 -0.33 -9.10
CA GLY A 37 -16.55 0.31 -9.00
C GLY A 37 -16.78 1.05 -7.68
N PHE A 38 -15.71 1.40 -6.96
CA PHE A 38 -15.74 1.95 -5.60
C PHE A 38 -16.49 1.07 -4.58
N GLU A 39 -16.39 -0.24 -4.74
CA GLU A 39 -16.90 -1.20 -3.77
C GLU A 39 -16.35 -0.95 -2.36
N THR A 40 -17.15 -1.28 -1.36
CA THR A 40 -16.69 -1.30 0.03
C THR A 40 -16.55 -2.75 0.47
N SER A 41 -15.42 -3.09 1.08
CA SER A 41 -15.20 -4.41 1.65
C SER A 41 -15.19 -4.36 3.17
N SER A 42 -15.85 -5.34 3.79
CA SER A 42 -15.62 -5.68 5.19
C SER A 42 -14.29 -6.42 5.39
N LYS A 43 -13.68 -6.92 4.31
CA LYS A 43 -12.31 -7.46 4.34
C LYS A 43 -11.34 -6.32 4.60
N CYS A 44 -10.28 -6.62 5.34
CA CYS A 44 -9.23 -5.66 5.67
C CYS A 44 -7.89 -6.32 5.37
N LEU A 45 -6.94 -5.52 4.86
CA LEU A 45 -5.55 -5.94 4.83
C LEU A 45 -5.09 -6.31 6.24
N SER A 46 -4.15 -7.24 6.32
CA SER A 46 -3.67 -7.74 7.61
C SER A 46 -3.34 -6.59 8.56
N LYS A 47 -3.86 -6.71 9.78
CA LYS A 47 -3.54 -5.80 10.90
C LYS A 47 -2.32 -6.28 11.68
N ILE A 48 -1.87 -7.51 11.43
CA ILE A 48 -0.69 -8.09 12.07
C ILE A 48 0.53 -7.27 11.64
N ASP A 49 1.33 -6.85 12.61
CA ASP A 49 2.55 -6.05 12.44
C ASP A 49 2.36 -4.71 11.73
N ARG A 50 1.12 -4.23 11.60
CA ARG A 50 0.86 -2.89 11.07
C ARG A 50 1.53 -1.86 11.99
N PRO A 51 2.31 -0.90 11.45
CA PRO A 51 2.99 0.11 12.26
C PRO A 51 2.03 0.90 13.15
N LEU A 52 0.80 1.10 12.65
CA LEU A 52 -0.27 1.79 13.36
C LEU A 52 -1.37 0.82 13.77
N LYS A 53 -1.38 0.46 15.06
CA LYS A 53 -2.40 -0.43 15.65
C LYS A 53 -3.82 0.17 15.65
N ALA A 54 -3.94 1.50 15.54
CA ALA A 54 -5.20 2.20 15.35
C ALA A 54 -4.94 3.48 14.54
N CYS A 55 -5.75 3.76 13.52
CA CYS A 55 -5.77 5.04 12.84
C CYS A 55 -7.05 5.78 13.25
N PRO A 56 -6.99 7.04 13.72
CA PRO A 56 -5.81 7.85 14.03
C PRO A 56 -5.37 7.67 15.50
N ALA A 57 -4.19 7.10 15.74
CA ALA A 57 -3.51 7.23 17.03
C ALA A 57 -2.60 8.47 17.01
N PRO A 58 -2.32 9.12 18.16
CA PRO A 58 -1.42 10.27 18.21
C PRO A 58 -0.02 9.87 17.71
N ILE A 59 0.51 10.60 16.71
CA ILE A 59 1.88 10.44 16.17
C ILE A 59 2.92 10.53 17.29
N ASP A 60 2.58 11.31 18.31
CA ASP A 60 3.47 11.83 19.36
C ASP A 60 4.18 10.73 20.17
N LYS A 61 3.80 9.46 20.01
CA LYS A 61 4.40 8.31 20.70
C LYS A 61 5.25 7.40 19.81
N MET A 62 5.30 7.63 18.49
CA MET A 62 6.04 6.78 17.56
C MET A 62 7.28 7.51 17.05
N ASP A 63 8.44 6.87 17.13
CA ASP A 63 9.68 7.39 16.55
C ASP A 63 9.79 6.97 15.07
N THR A 64 10.45 7.79 14.26
CA THR A 64 10.77 7.48 12.86
C THR A 64 11.61 6.20 12.76
N ASP A 65 12.46 5.96 13.77
CA ASP A 65 13.34 4.79 13.86
C ASP A 65 12.57 3.46 13.95
N ASP A 66 11.33 3.49 14.48
CA ASP A 66 10.43 2.33 14.51
C ASP A 66 9.53 2.29 13.26
N MET A 67 9.08 3.46 12.78
CA MET A 67 8.13 3.56 11.67
C MET A 67 8.65 2.97 10.35
N GLN A 68 9.90 3.26 9.98
CA GLN A 68 10.49 2.74 8.75
C GLN A 68 10.53 1.20 8.74
N PRO A 69 11.24 0.53 9.68
CA PRO A 69 11.36 -0.93 9.65
C PRO A 69 10.00 -1.62 9.78
N ASP A 70 9.09 -1.10 10.62
CA ASP A 70 7.75 -1.67 10.77
C ASP A 70 6.95 -1.55 9.47
N THR A 71 7.03 -0.42 8.76
CA THR A 71 6.31 -0.23 7.49
C THR A 71 6.83 -1.17 6.42
N ILE A 72 8.15 -1.37 6.35
CA ILE A 72 8.78 -2.30 5.41
C ILE A 72 8.37 -3.75 5.71
N ILE A 73 8.43 -4.17 6.97
CA ILE A 73 8.06 -5.53 7.39
C ILE A 73 6.58 -5.79 7.15
N TRP A 74 5.71 -4.84 7.51
CA TRP A 74 4.28 -4.94 7.26
C TRP A 74 3.97 -4.99 5.76
N TRP A 75 4.56 -4.11 4.96
CA TRP A 75 4.38 -4.16 3.50
C TRP A 75 4.82 -5.51 2.93
N ASN A 76 5.93 -6.06 3.42
CA ASN A 76 6.41 -7.38 3.01
C ASN A 76 5.45 -8.52 3.43
N SER A 77 4.83 -8.44 4.60
CA SER A 77 3.89 -9.46 5.11
C SER A 77 2.57 -9.48 4.35
N LEU A 78 2.18 -8.35 3.74
CA LEU A 78 1.04 -8.28 2.84
C LEU A 78 1.30 -8.89 1.45
N GLN A 79 2.56 -9.14 1.09
CA GLN A 79 2.88 -9.65 -0.23
C GLN A 79 2.43 -11.11 -0.40
N PRO A 80 2.04 -11.50 -1.62
CA PRO A 80 1.81 -12.90 -1.92
C PRO A 80 3.12 -13.70 -1.85
N THR A 81 3.02 -15.01 -1.63
CA THR A 81 4.17 -15.89 -1.38
C THR A 81 5.24 -15.87 -2.47
N TRP A 82 4.87 -15.59 -3.72
CA TRP A 82 5.80 -15.46 -4.85
C TRP A 82 6.61 -14.15 -4.86
N ARG A 83 6.26 -13.20 -3.97
CA ARG A 83 6.84 -11.86 -3.87
C ARG A 83 7.42 -11.55 -2.49
N THR A 84 6.89 -12.16 -1.44
CA THR A 84 7.37 -12.00 -0.06
C THR A 84 8.87 -12.33 0.03
N LEU A 85 9.62 -11.43 0.64
CA LEU A 85 11.05 -11.62 0.92
C LEU A 85 11.25 -12.23 2.31
N SER A 86 12.35 -12.97 2.50
CA SER A 86 12.75 -13.44 3.82
C SER A 86 13.12 -12.27 4.72
N LEU A 87 12.69 -12.30 6.00
CA LEU A 87 13.04 -11.27 6.99
C LEU A 87 14.55 -11.21 7.29
N GLU A 88 15.25 -12.33 7.10
CA GLU A 88 16.71 -12.42 7.26
C GLU A 88 17.48 -11.91 6.02
N SER A 89 16.78 -11.69 4.90
CA SER A 89 17.43 -11.25 3.66
C SER A 89 17.72 -9.75 3.71
N PRO A 90 18.92 -9.29 3.30
CA PRO A 90 19.19 -7.87 3.15
C PRO A 90 18.32 -7.21 2.08
N GLU A 91 17.69 -7.98 1.19
CA GLU A 91 16.83 -7.50 0.11
C GLU A 91 15.57 -6.79 0.61
N ILE A 92 15.04 -7.18 1.79
CA ILE A 92 13.83 -6.57 2.34
C ILE A 92 14.06 -5.08 2.67
N ARG A 93 15.21 -4.76 3.29
CA ARG A 93 15.58 -3.38 3.63
C ARG A 93 15.97 -2.57 2.41
N GLN A 94 16.39 -3.23 1.33
CA GLN A 94 16.69 -2.61 0.04
C GLN A 94 15.44 -2.46 -0.84
N GLY A 95 14.28 -2.94 -0.39
CA GLY A 95 13.03 -2.90 -1.12
C GLY A 95 13.06 -3.65 -2.47
N LYS A 96 13.79 -4.77 -2.54
CA LYS A 96 13.99 -5.54 -3.77
C LYS A 96 12.88 -6.56 -4.05
N TRP A 97 11.62 -6.18 -3.81
CA TRP A 97 10.50 -7.03 -4.20
C TRP A 97 10.48 -7.22 -5.71
N THR A 98 10.19 -8.44 -6.16
CA THR A 98 10.06 -8.68 -7.60
C THR A 98 8.92 -7.85 -8.19
N ARG A 99 9.17 -7.30 -9.38
CA ARG A 99 8.19 -6.56 -10.21
C ARG A 99 7.69 -7.40 -11.40
N GLU A 100 7.76 -8.71 -11.26
CA GLU A 100 7.25 -9.68 -12.21
C GLU A 100 6.03 -10.37 -11.58
N VAL A 101 4.89 -10.38 -12.26
CA VAL A 101 3.66 -11.01 -11.76
C VAL A 101 3.75 -12.52 -11.99
N LYS A 102 3.89 -13.29 -10.90
CA LYS A 102 4.06 -14.76 -10.96
C LYS A 102 2.84 -15.55 -10.49
N GLY A 103 1.77 -14.86 -10.09
CA GLY A 103 0.57 -15.52 -9.58
C GLY A 103 -0.53 -14.53 -9.20
N ASP A 104 -1.47 -15.03 -8.40
CA ASP A 104 -2.54 -14.20 -7.86
C ASP A 104 -2.02 -13.26 -6.77
N TRP A 105 -2.69 -12.11 -6.63
CA TRP A 105 -2.40 -11.09 -5.63
C TRP A 105 -3.00 -11.41 -4.25
N GLY A 106 -3.85 -12.44 -4.17
CA GLY A 106 -4.46 -12.91 -2.95
C GLY A 106 -5.24 -11.81 -2.25
N HIS A 107 -4.91 -11.60 -0.99
CA HIS A 107 -5.62 -10.67 -0.11
C HIS A 107 -5.32 -9.18 -0.39
N LEU A 108 -4.36 -8.86 -1.28
CA LEU A 108 -4.13 -7.48 -1.71
C LEU A 108 -5.28 -6.93 -2.57
N ARG A 109 -6.13 -7.79 -3.14
CA ARG A 109 -7.39 -7.38 -3.78
C ARG A 109 -8.45 -7.08 -2.71
N THR A 110 -8.30 -5.95 -2.03
CA THR A 110 -9.23 -5.48 -1.00
C THR A 110 -9.71 -4.08 -1.37
N PRO A 111 -10.93 -3.93 -1.94
CA PRO A 111 -11.49 -2.62 -2.28
C PRO A 111 -11.94 -1.86 -1.03
N GLY A 112 -12.00 -0.53 -1.15
CA GLY A 112 -12.51 0.36 -0.11
C GLY A 112 -11.46 0.80 0.92
N VAL A 113 -11.95 1.53 1.93
CA VAL A 113 -11.11 2.21 2.95
C VAL A 113 -10.15 1.29 3.72
N ASN A 114 -10.48 0.00 3.83
CA ASN A 114 -9.68 -0.99 4.55
C ASN A 114 -8.55 -1.62 3.71
N GLY A 115 -8.48 -1.24 2.43
CA GLY A 115 -7.49 -1.68 1.45
C GLY A 115 -6.26 -0.77 1.39
N PHE A 116 -5.85 -0.41 0.18
CA PHE A 116 -4.65 0.40 -0.07
C PHE A 116 -4.70 1.81 0.51
N TYR A 117 -5.89 2.32 0.81
CA TYR A 117 -6.01 3.57 1.57
C TYR A 117 -5.29 3.49 2.91
N MET A 118 -5.39 2.38 3.65
CA MET A 118 -4.64 2.18 4.89
C MET A 118 -3.12 2.16 4.66
N VAL A 119 -2.67 1.61 3.52
CA VAL A 119 -1.26 1.55 3.16
C VAL A 119 -0.72 2.96 2.90
N LEU A 120 -1.43 3.76 2.08
CA LEU A 120 -1.04 5.15 1.87
C LEU A 120 -1.14 5.95 3.17
N THR A 121 -2.18 5.78 3.98
CA THR A 121 -2.23 6.42 5.29
C THR A 121 -0.95 6.14 6.10
N CYS A 122 -0.48 4.89 6.18
CA CYS A 122 0.80 4.58 6.85
C CYS A 122 2.00 5.31 6.23
N MET A 123 2.10 5.36 4.89
CA MET A 123 3.16 6.10 4.20
C MET A 123 3.12 7.61 4.50
N ARG A 124 1.92 8.19 4.61
CA ARG A 124 1.72 9.59 5.02
C ARG A 124 2.28 9.84 6.41
N TRP A 125 1.98 8.98 7.38
CA TRP A 125 2.49 9.13 8.75
C TRP A 125 4.01 8.99 8.81
N TRP A 126 4.61 8.08 8.05
CA TRP A 126 6.07 7.99 7.94
C TRP A 126 6.65 9.29 7.40
N LEU A 127 6.06 9.89 6.37
CA LEU A 127 6.50 11.20 5.86
C LEU A 127 6.42 12.29 6.94
N VAL A 128 5.31 12.34 7.69
CA VAL A 128 5.12 13.31 8.78
C VAL A 128 6.18 13.15 9.87
N LEU A 129 6.50 11.91 10.26
CA LEU A 129 7.53 11.62 11.26
C LEU A 129 8.93 12.01 10.78
N GLU A 130 9.25 11.75 9.51
CA GLU A 130 10.56 12.04 8.95
C GLU A 130 10.83 13.54 8.78
N GLN A 131 9.84 14.31 8.32
CA GLN A 131 10.04 15.72 7.96
C GLN A 131 9.50 16.72 8.98
N LYS A 132 8.51 16.34 9.80
CA LYS A 132 7.84 17.14 10.85
C LYS A 132 7.10 18.39 10.35
N LYS A 133 7.65 19.14 9.39
CA LYS A 133 7.11 20.33 8.73
C LYS A 133 7.45 20.29 7.24
N ASP A 134 6.75 21.10 6.44
CA ASP A 134 7.01 21.29 5.01
C ASP A 134 7.10 19.94 4.27
N LEU A 135 6.03 19.15 4.37
CA LEU A 135 6.01 17.78 3.86
C LEU A 135 6.21 17.79 2.34
N ASP A 136 7.32 17.25 1.86
CA ASP A 136 7.67 17.18 0.44
C ASP A 136 8.12 15.76 0.10
N SER A 137 7.26 15.09 -0.66
CA SER A 137 7.47 13.71 -1.12
C SER A 137 8.69 13.55 -2.04
N ASN A 138 9.20 14.63 -2.64
CA ASN A 138 10.42 14.62 -3.43
C ASN A 138 11.69 14.75 -2.58
N ARG A 139 11.60 15.21 -1.33
CA ARG A 139 12.76 15.46 -0.44
C ARG A 139 12.94 14.44 0.67
N VAL A 140 12.04 13.48 0.79
CA VAL A 140 12.09 12.37 1.75
C VAL A 140 13.18 11.34 1.42
N SER A 141 13.49 10.49 2.40
CA SER A 141 14.47 9.42 2.36
C SER A 141 14.30 8.48 1.17
N TRP A 142 15.43 7.89 0.77
CA TRP A 142 15.45 6.90 -0.30
C TRP A 142 14.60 5.67 0.03
N ASN A 143 14.54 5.26 1.31
CA ASN A 143 13.74 4.11 1.74
C ASN A 143 12.23 4.37 1.54
N TRP A 144 11.75 5.54 1.98
CA TRP A 144 10.35 5.91 1.80
C TRP A 144 9.96 5.91 0.32
N LYS A 145 10.79 6.51 -0.55
CA LYS A 145 10.58 6.53 -2.00
C LYS A 145 10.57 5.14 -2.62
N THR A 146 11.46 4.26 -2.16
CA THR A 146 11.54 2.88 -2.66
C THR A 146 10.27 2.10 -2.32
N VAL A 147 9.79 2.20 -1.08
CA VAL A 147 8.54 1.55 -0.65
C VAL A 147 7.34 2.15 -1.37
N LEU A 148 7.23 3.47 -1.49
CA LEU A 148 6.13 4.10 -2.22
C LEU A 148 6.13 3.67 -3.70
N SER A 149 7.29 3.66 -4.35
CA SER A 149 7.42 3.21 -5.75
C SER A 149 6.94 1.78 -5.93
N ASP A 150 7.23 0.92 -4.96
CA ASP A 150 6.78 -0.46 -4.95
C ASP A 150 5.25 -0.59 -4.80
N ILE A 151 4.67 0.14 -3.84
CA ILE A 151 3.22 0.20 -3.61
C ILE A 151 2.51 0.69 -4.86
N VAL A 152 2.98 1.78 -5.48
CA VAL A 152 2.39 2.33 -6.71
C VAL A 152 2.48 1.34 -7.86
N TRP A 153 3.58 0.59 -7.98
CA TRP A 153 3.70 -0.47 -8.97
C TRP A 153 2.65 -1.57 -8.76
N VAL A 154 2.43 -2.01 -7.51
CA VAL A 154 1.38 -2.99 -7.18
C VAL A 154 -0.02 -2.44 -7.51
N ILE A 155 -0.33 -1.21 -7.10
CA ILE A 155 -1.62 -0.55 -7.36
C ILE A 155 -1.90 -0.50 -8.87
N LYS A 156 -0.92 -0.04 -9.67
CA LYS A 156 -1.06 0.04 -11.13
C LYS A 156 -1.22 -1.34 -11.77
N THR A 157 -0.52 -2.33 -11.25
CA THR A 157 -0.61 -3.71 -11.75
C THR A 157 -1.97 -4.34 -11.44
N LEU A 158 -2.53 -4.05 -10.26
CA LEU A 158 -3.89 -4.47 -9.89
C LEU A 158 -4.95 -3.80 -10.77
N ALA A 159 -4.79 -2.49 -11.03
CA ALA A 159 -5.73 -1.72 -11.86
C ALA A 159 -5.69 -2.11 -13.34
N SER A 160 -4.57 -2.66 -13.81
CA SER A 160 -4.40 -3.10 -15.21
C SER A 160 -5.00 -4.48 -15.49
N LYS A 161 -5.35 -5.27 -14.46
CA LYS A 161 -5.99 -6.58 -14.64
C LYS A 161 -7.50 -6.44 -14.62
N GLU A 162 -8.17 -6.79 -15.72
CA GLU A 162 -9.63 -6.86 -15.79
C GLU A 162 -10.21 -7.75 -14.68
N PRO A 163 -11.38 -7.41 -14.10
CA PRO A 163 -12.02 -8.15 -13.02
C PRO A 163 -12.67 -9.50 -13.46
N GLY A 164 -12.01 -10.28 -14.32
CA GLY A 164 -12.61 -11.45 -14.98
C GLY A 164 -11.73 -12.68 -15.19
N GLU A 165 -10.43 -12.69 -14.86
CA GLU A 165 -9.66 -13.95 -14.90
C GLU A 165 -9.97 -14.80 -13.66
N GLU A 166 -11.03 -15.62 -13.76
CA GLU A 166 -11.21 -16.77 -12.87
C GLU A 166 -9.92 -17.59 -12.79
N PRO A 167 -9.56 -18.13 -11.61
CA PRO A 167 -8.39 -18.99 -11.50
C PRO A 167 -8.62 -20.23 -12.37
N VAL A 168 -7.69 -20.49 -13.29
CA VAL A 168 -7.63 -21.75 -14.06
C VAL A 168 -7.75 -22.89 -13.07
N SER A 169 -8.93 -23.50 -13.06
CA SER A 169 -9.25 -24.64 -12.22
C SER A 169 -8.25 -25.73 -12.57
N LYS A 170 -7.36 -26.05 -11.63
CA LYS A 170 -6.53 -27.25 -11.77
C LYS A 170 -7.48 -28.43 -11.82
N LYS A 171 -7.75 -28.95 -13.02
CA LYS A 171 -8.45 -30.22 -13.21
C LYS A 171 -7.72 -31.25 -12.36
N ALA A 172 -8.48 -31.87 -11.45
CA ALA A 172 -8.06 -33.05 -10.72
C ALA A 172 -7.57 -34.09 -11.74
N ARG A 173 -6.34 -34.57 -11.55
CA ARG A 173 -5.86 -35.74 -12.27
C ARG A 173 -6.23 -36.95 -11.42
N THR A 174 -7.25 -37.65 -11.90
CA THR A 174 -7.59 -39.00 -11.50
C THR A 174 -6.43 -39.92 -11.89
N ASP A 175 -5.97 -40.74 -10.95
CA ASP A 175 -5.56 -42.12 -11.15
C ASP A 175 -5.89 -42.89 -9.86
#